data_AF-A0A182I5P3-F1
#
_entry.id   AF-A0A182I5P3-F1
#
_cell.length_a   1.000
_cell.length_b   1.000
_cell.length_c   1.000
_cell.angle_alpha   90.00
_cell.angle_beta   90.00
_cell.angle_gamma   90.00
#
_symmetry.space_group_name_H-M   'P 1'
#
loop_
_entity.id
_entity.type
_entity.pdbx_description
1 polymer ?
#
loop_
_entity_poly.entity_id
_entity_poly.type
_entity_poly.pdbx_seq_one_letter_code
_entity_poly.pdbx_strand_id
1 'polypeptide(L)'
;MNSIWLSIVLGGLSMLAKETGITVFLLNVAYDTYRNWPALKRTVQDMRWSEETHQFGRRVSRVLLSMGVLLAVRLALLQGSLPRFSQQDNPTAFHPNLYVRLLTFCYLAAFNWWLLLCPSTLSHDWQMGSIPLVTTLSDPRNLLTFIAFGAALLFVFRGLMDCERQ
;
A
#
# COMPACT_ATOMS: atom_id res chain seq x y z
N MET A 1 5.05 8.76 -23.66
CA MET A 1 3.98 9.65 -23.14
C MET A 1 2.65 8.91 -22.99
N ASN A 2 2.30 8.02 -23.93
CA ASN A 2 1.02 7.28 -23.93
C ASN A 2 0.85 6.32 -22.73
N SER A 3 1.93 5.69 -22.24
CA SER A 3 1.83 4.70 -21.15
C SER A 3 1.40 5.28 -19.80
N ILE A 4 1.74 6.54 -19.51
CA ILE A 4 1.36 7.19 -18.23
C ILE A 4 -0.13 7.47 -18.21
N TRP A 5 -0.68 8.00 -19.30
CA TRP A 5 -2.11 8.26 -19.42
C TRP A 5 -2.93 6.98 -19.35
N LEU A 6 -2.47 5.91 -20.01
CA LEU A 6 -3.09 4.58 -19.89
C LEU A 6 -3.10 4.13 -18.43
N SER A 7 -1.98 4.23 -17.72
CA SER A 7 -1.91 3.87 -16.30
C SER A 7 -2.86 4.72 -15.43
N ILE A 8 -3.02 6.00 -15.75
CA ILE A 8 -3.94 6.89 -15.03
C ILE A 8 -5.39 6.49 -15.26
N VAL A 9 -5.75 6.19 -16.51
CA VAL A 9 -7.11 5.74 -16.85
C VAL A 9 -7.42 4.40 -16.17
N LEU A 10 -6.54 3.41 -16.28
CA LEU A 10 -6.73 2.09 -15.66
C LEU A 10 -6.74 2.19 -14.12
N GLY A 11 -5.85 3.01 -13.54
CA GLY A 11 -5.84 3.26 -12.09
C GLY A 11 -7.12 3.97 -11.62
N GLY A 12 -7.63 4.91 -12.41
CA GLY A 12 -8.91 5.57 -12.18
C GLY A 12 -10.09 4.60 -12.23
N LEU A 13 -10.15 3.74 -13.25
CA LEU A 13 -11.19 2.69 -13.35
C LEU A 13 -11.12 1.71 -12.17
N SER A 14 -9.92 1.30 -11.76
CA SER A 14 -9.71 0.46 -10.58
C SER A 14 -10.21 1.15 -9.30
N MET A 15 -9.88 2.42 -9.10
CA MET A 15 -10.32 3.21 -7.94
C MET A 15 -11.85 3.42 -7.92
N LEU A 16 -12.47 3.60 -9.09
CA LEU A 16 -13.93 3.69 -9.21
C LEU A 16 -14.61 2.37 -8.81
N ALA A 17 -14.02 1.22 -9.16
CA ALA A 17 -14.51 -0.08 -8.73
C ALA A 17 -14.31 -0.30 -7.22
N LYS A 18 -13.13 0.02 -6.68
CA LYS A 18 -12.84 -0.10 -5.25
C LYS A 18 -11.79 0.91 -4.80
N GLU A 19 -11.99 1.50 -3.63
CA GLU A 19 -11.14 2.59 -3.09
C GLU A 19 -9.66 2.20 -2.98
N THR A 20 -9.38 0.93 -2.72
CA THR A 20 -8.01 0.36 -2.67
C THR A 20 -7.26 0.49 -4.00
N GLY A 21 -7.96 0.73 -5.11
CA GLY A 21 -7.35 0.95 -6.42
C GLY A 21 -6.42 2.16 -6.48
N ILE A 22 -6.56 3.11 -5.55
CA ILE A 22 -5.63 4.25 -5.43
C ILE A 22 -4.18 3.82 -5.17
N THR A 23 -3.97 2.65 -4.56
CA THR A 23 -2.64 2.15 -4.22
C THR A 23 -1.76 1.92 -5.46
N VAL A 24 -2.36 1.70 -6.64
CA VAL A 24 -1.63 1.56 -7.91
C VAL A 24 -0.80 2.82 -8.22
N PHE A 25 -1.30 4.01 -7.91
CA PHE A 25 -0.56 5.25 -8.12
C PHE A 25 0.67 5.35 -7.21
N LEU A 26 0.53 4.93 -5.96
CA LEU A 26 1.64 4.87 -5.00
C LEU A 26 2.69 3.85 -5.44
N LEU A 27 2.26 2.68 -5.92
CA LEU A 27 3.14 1.66 -6.48
C LEU A 27 3.91 2.16 -7.70
N ASN A 28 3.24 2.88 -8.61
CA ASN A 28 3.89 3.46 -9.79
C ASN A 28 4.96 4.48 -9.39
N VAL A 29 4.67 5.36 -8.43
CA VAL A 29 5.65 6.34 -7.92
C VAL A 29 6.81 5.64 -7.24
N ALA A 30 6.55 4.60 -6.43
CA ALA A 30 7.60 3.82 -5.78
C ALA A 30 8.50 3.11 -6.81
N TYR A 31 7.91 2.49 -7.83
CA TYR A 31 8.63 1.83 -8.91
C TYR A 31 9.47 2.81 -9.74
N ASP A 32 8.91 3.96 -10.11
CA ASP A 32 9.65 5.01 -10.81
C ASP A 32 10.80 5.54 -9.94
N THR A 33 10.59 5.69 -8.63
CA THR A 33 11.63 6.13 -7.69
C THR A 33 12.77 5.11 -7.62
N TYR A 34 12.45 3.81 -7.52
CA TYR A 34 13.43 2.73 -7.54
C TYR A 34 14.23 2.71 -8.84
N ARG A 35 13.57 2.80 -9.99
CA ARG A 35 14.24 2.78 -11.31
C ARG A 35 15.17 3.98 -11.53
N ASN A 36 14.81 5.16 -11.02
CA ASN A 36 15.61 6.38 -11.18
C ASN A 36 16.48 6.67 -9.95
N TRP A 37 16.64 5.70 -9.04
CA TRP A 37 17.37 5.88 -7.78
C TRP A 37 18.81 6.39 -7.95
N PRO A 38 19.63 5.90 -8.91
CA PRO A 38 21.00 6.39 -9.07
C PRO A 38 21.05 7.87 -9.49
N ALA A 39 20.15 8.29 -10.39
CA ALA A 39 20.04 9.68 -10.81
C ALA A 39 19.56 10.57 -9.66
N LEU A 40 18.59 10.08 -8.86
CA LEU A 40 18.10 10.80 -7.68
C LEU A 40 19.19 10.94 -6.61
N LYS A 41 19.94 9.87 -6.34
CA LYS A 41 21.07 9.85 -5.39
C LYS A 41 22.13 10.88 -5.77
N ARG A 42 22.52 10.95 -7.05
CA ARG A 42 23.46 11.98 -7.55
C ARG A 42 22.91 13.39 -7.40
N THR A 43 21.64 13.62 -7.71
CA THR A 43 21.03 14.95 -7.51
C THR A 43 20.99 15.34 -6.03
N VAL A 44 20.75 14.40 -5.11
CA VAL A 44 20.77 14.67 -3.67
C VAL A 44 22.18 14.95 -3.16
N GLN A 45 23.19 14.19 -3.61
CA GLN A 45 24.57 14.31 -3.14
C GLN A 45 25.31 15.50 -3.77
N ASP A 46 25.20 15.67 -5.09
CA ASP A 46 25.97 16.67 -5.83
C ASP A 46 25.18 17.97 -6.05
N MET A 47 23.93 18.04 -5.58
CA MET A 47 22.96 19.12 -5.81
C MET A 47 22.82 19.52 -7.29
N ARG A 48 23.15 18.59 -8.19
CA ARG A 48 23.12 18.78 -9.64
C ARG A 48 21.83 18.21 -10.21
N TRP A 49 21.04 19.11 -10.78
CA TRP A 49 19.82 18.74 -11.50
C TRP A 49 20.19 18.27 -12.90
N SER A 50 19.76 17.06 -13.24
CA SER A 50 19.91 16.48 -14.58
C SER A 50 18.57 16.57 -15.31
N GLU A 51 18.61 16.53 -16.64
CA GLU A 51 17.40 16.40 -17.45
C GLU A 51 16.58 15.16 -17.05
N GLU A 52 17.23 14.07 -16.63
CA GLU A 52 16.56 12.86 -16.15
C GLU A 52 15.76 13.10 -14.86
N THR A 53 16.30 13.88 -13.91
CA THR A 53 15.61 14.17 -12.64
C THR A 53 14.47 15.17 -12.84
N HIS A 54 14.62 16.12 -13.77
CA HIS A 54 13.50 16.95 -14.21
C HIS A 54 12.38 16.12 -14.88
N GLN A 55 12.73 15.19 -15.76
CA GLN A 55 11.75 14.29 -16.38
C GLN A 55 11.05 13.40 -15.35
N PHE A 56 11.79 12.84 -14.40
CA PHE A 56 11.23 12.10 -13.27
C PHE A 56 10.24 12.95 -12.46
N GLY A 57 10.64 14.15 -12.04
CA GLY A 57 9.77 15.06 -11.29
C GLY A 57 8.48 15.40 -12.05
N ARG A 58 8.56 15.61 -13.36
CA ARG A 58 7.39 15.83 -14.22
C ARG A 58 6.47 14.61 -14.33
N ARG A 59 7.02 13.38 -14.29
CA ARG A 59 6.21 12.15 -14.29
C ARG A 59 5.48 11.98 -12.95
N VAL A 60 6.21 12.07 -11.85
CA VAL A 60 5.66 11.96 -10.49
C VAL A 60 4.60 13.03 -10.24
N SER A 61 4.86 14.28 -10.64
CA SER A 61 3.88 15.35 -10.45
C SER A 61 2.58 15.11 -11.23
N ARG A 62 2.65 14.62 -12.47
CA ARG A 62 1.45 14.24 -13.25
C ARG A 62 0.67 13.12 -12.56
N VAL A 63 1.35 12.09 -12.07
CA VAL A 63 0.72 10.97 -11.36
C VAL A 63 0.05 11.46 -10.07
N LEU A 64 0.75 12.22 -9.22
CA LEU A 64 0.21 12.74 -7.97
C LEU A 64 -0.94 13.72 -8.18
N LEU A 65 -0.82 14.62 -9.16
CA LEU A 65 -1.92 15.53 -9.53
C LEU A 65 -3.14 14.74 -9.98
N SER A 66 -2.95 13.74 -10.85
CA SER A 66 -4.06 12.90 -11.31
C SER A 66 -4.70 12.10 -10.17
N MET A 67 -3.90 11.59 -9.23
CA MET A 67 -4.38 10.90 -8.03
C MET A 67 -5.21 11.85 -7.15
N GLY A 68 -4.76 13.10 -6.97
CA GLY A 68 -5.49 14.12 -6.23
C GLY A 68 -6.84 14.47 -6.87
N VAL A 69 -6.87 14.64 -8.20
CA VAL A 69 -8.11 14.89 -8.94
C VAL A 69 -9.07 13.71 -8.83
N LEU A 70 -8.56 12.48 -9.01
CA LEU A 70 -9.36 11.26 -8.88
C LEU A 70 -9.94 11.10 -7.47
N LEU A 71 -9.13 11.35 -6.43
CA LEU A 71 -9.61 11.39 -5.04
C LEU A 71 -10.72 12.41 -4.83
N ALA A 72 -10.56 13.63 -5.33
CA ALA A 72 -11.58 14.67 -5.23
C ALA A 72 -12.89 14.25 -5.91
N VAL A 73 -12.80 13.67 -7.12
CA VAL A 73 -13.96 13.11 -7.83
C VAL A 73 -14.61 11.99 -7.01
N ARG A 74 -13.82 11.07 -6.45
CA ARG A 74 -14.33 9.96 -5.63
C ARG A 74 -15.05 10.47 -4.38
N LEU A 75 -14.48 11.46 -3.68
CA LEU A 75 -15.11 12.09 -2.52
C LEU A 75 -16.40 12.83 -2.89
N ALA A 76 -16.44 13.51 -4.04
CA ALA A 76 -17.65 14.15 -4.55
C ALA A 76 -18.75 13.13 -4.84
N LEU A 77 -18.42 11.97 -5.41
CA LEU A 77 -19.36 10.85 -5.60
C LEU A 77 -19.89 10.29 -4.28
N LEU A 78 -19.08 10.30 -3.22
CA LEU A 78 -19.48 9.92 -1.86
C LEU A 78 -20.17 11.06 -1.08
N GLN A 79 -20.62 12.11 -1.77
CA GLN A 79 -21.27 13.29 -1.17
C GLN A 79 -20.42 13.97 -0.08
N GLY A 80 -19.09 13.93 -0.23
CA GLY A 80 -18.13 14.49 0.73
C GLY A 80 -17.97 13.67 2.01
N SER A 81 -18.56 12.47 2.09
CA SER A 81 -18.42 11.59 3.26
C SER A 81 -17.34 10.53 3.06
N LEU A 82 -16.65 10.17 4.15
CA LEU A 82 -15.76 9.01 4.18
C LEU A 82 -16.57 7.73 4.35
N PRO A 83 -16.07 6.58 3.87
CA PRO A 83 -16.69 5.28 4.13
C PRO A 83 -16.86 5.08 5.64
N ARG A 84 -18.10 4.79 6.06
CA ARG A 84 -18.44 4.50 7.45
C ARG A 84 -18.41 3.00 7.63
N PHE A 85 -17.59 2.54 8.57
CA PHE A 85 -17.54 1.14 8.97
C PHE A 85 -18.29 0.96 10.28
N SER A 86 -19.03 -0.13 10.38
CA SER A 86 -19.61 -0.59 11.64
C SER A 86 -18.67 -1.55 12.37
N GLN A 87 -18.96 -1.85 13.64
CA GLN A 87 -18.23 -2.88 14.39
C GLN A 87 -18.36 -4.27 13.76
N GLN A 88 -19.46 -4.55 13.07
CA GLN A 88 -19.65 -5.79 12.34
C GLN A 88 -18.73 -5.88 11.12
N ASP A 89 -18.48 -4.75 10.45
CA ASP A 89 -17.61 -4.69 9.27
C ASP A 89 -16.13 -4.84 9.64
N ASN A 90 -15.70 -4.24 10.76
CA ASN A 90 -14.30 -4.27 11.20
C ASN A 90 -14.19 -4.32 12.74
N PRO A 91 -14.43 -5.50 13.36
CA PRO A 91 -14.41 -5.62 14.82
C PRO A 91 -13.07 -5.21 15.42
N THR A 92 -11.98 -5.41 14.69
CA THR A 92 -10.63 -5.00 15.09
C THR A 92 -10.53 -3.50 15.28
N ALA A 93 -11.04 -2.69 14.35
CA ALA A 93 -10.95 -1.22 14.45
C ALA A 93 -11.68 -0.65 15.67
N PHE A 94 -12.75 -1.30 16.12
CA PHE A 94 -13.61 -0.87 17.23
C PHE A 94 -13.25 -1.46 18.60
N HIS A 95 -12.23 -2.33 18.69
CA HIS A 95 -11.84 -2.94 19.97
C HIS A 95 -11.24 -1.89 20.94
N PRO A 96 -11.60 -1.87 22.23
CA PRO A 96 -11.16 -0.83 23.17
C PRO A 96 -9.65 -0.86 23.46
N ASN A 97 -9.05 -2.06 23.46
CA ASN A 97 -7.63 -2.23 23.76
C ASN A 97 -6.75 -2.08 22.51
N LEU A 98 -5.88 -1.05 22.49
CA LEU A 98 -4.90 -0.80 21.42
C LEU A 98 -3.95 -1.98 21.17
N TYR A 99 -3.59 -2.73 22.21
CA TYR A 99 -2.73 -3.90 22.09
C TYR A 99 -3.35 -4.98 21.20
N VAL A 100 -4.61 -5.31 21.44
CA VAL A 100 -5.37 -6.28 20.62
C VAL A 100 -5.54 -5.78 19.20
N ARG A 101 -5.78 -4.47 19.01
CA ARG A 101 -5.86 -3.85 17.68
C ARG A 101 -4.57 -4.03 16.91
N LEU A 102 -3.43 -3.69 17.52
CA LEU A 102 -2.12 -3.80 16.88
C LEU A 102 -1.81 -5.25 16.50
N LEU A 103 -1.92 -6.19 17.44
CA LEU A 103 -1.65 -7.60 17.17
C LEU A 103 -2.53 -8.13 16.04
N THR A 104 -3.83 -7.83 16.10
CA THR A 104 -4.77 -8.32 15.10
C THR A 104 -4.52 -7.66 13.74
N PHE A 105 -4.21 -6.37 13.66
CA PHE A 105 -3.87 -5.72 12.37
C PHE A 105 -2.57 -6.27 11.77
N CYS A 106 -1.55 -6.51 12.58
CA CYS A 106 -0.31 -7.14 12.11
C CYS A 106 -0.59 -8.56 11.60
N TYR A 107 -1.38 -9.34 12.33
CA TYR A 107 -1.80 -10.67 11.88
C TYR A 107 -2.63 -10.61 10.59
N LEU A 108 -3.57 -9.66 10.46
CA LEU A 108 -4.36 -9.48 9.25
C LEU A 108 -3.48 -9.13 8.04
N ALA A 109 -2.44 -8.31 8.21
CA ALA A 109 -1.48 -8.05 7.15
C ALA A 109 -0.75 -9.34 6.72
N ALA A 110 -0.27 -10.13 7.67
CA ALA A 110 0.40 -11.40 7.41
C ALA A 110 -0.54 -12.45 6.77
N PHE A 111 -1.80 -12.51 7.22
CA PHE A 111 -2.83 -13.36 6.64
C PHE A 111 -3.14 -12.97 5.19
N ASN A 112 -3.25 -11.68 4.88
CA ASN A 112 -3.45 -11.22 3.51
C ASN A 112 -2.26 -11.55 2.61
N TRP A 113 -1.02 -11.46 3.11
CA TRP A 113 0.15 -11.91 2.36
C TRP A 113 0.16 -13.42 2.14
N TRP A 114 -0.28 -14.19 3.14
CA TRP A 114 -0.45 -15.63 2.98
C TRP A 114 -1.44 -15.97 1.87
N LEU A 115 -2.56 -15.26 1.76
CA LEU A 115 -3.54 -15.47 0.69
C LEU A 115 -2.96 -15.23 -0.71
N LEU A 116 -1.94 -14.37 -0.86
CA LEU A 116 -1.24 -14.17 -2.15
C LEU A 116 -0.41 -15.39 -2.54
N LEU A 117 0.12 -16.12 -1.56
CA LEU A 117 0.94 -17.32 -1.78
C LEU A 117 0.09 -18.59 -1.86
N CYS A 118 -0.96 -18.67 -1.05
CA CYS A 118 -1.84 -19.83 -0.93
C CYS A 118 -3.29 -19.36 -0.70
N PRO A 119 -4.08 -19.19 -1.78
CA PRO A 119 -5.47 -18.73 -1.71
C PRO A 119 -6.44 -19.86 -1.36
N SER A 120 -6.23 -20.55 -0.24
CA SER A 120 -7.03 -21.73 0.16
C SER A 120 -8.29 -21.38 0.96
N THR A 121 -8.24 -20.34 1.80
CA THR A 121 -9.36 -19.90 2.63
C THR A 121 -9.86 -18.56 2.13
N LEU A 122 -10.76 -18.57 1.16
CA LEU A 122 -11.34 -17.35 0.58
C LEU A 122 -12.72 -17.07 1.17
N SER A 123 -13.01 -15.80 1.42
CA SER A 123 -14.33 -15.32 1.79
C SER A 123 -14.73 -14.18 0.86
N HIS A 124 -16.04 -14.04 0.59
CA HIS A 124 -16.58 -12.91 -0.16
C HIS A 124 -16.31 -11.59 0.57
N ASP A 125 -16.56 -11.58 1.87
CA ASP A 125 -16.22 -10.52 2.80
C ASP A 125 -15.68 -11.13 4.12
N TRP A 126 -14.72 -10.45 4.74
CA TRP A 126 -14.12 -10.88 6.01
C TRP A 126 -14.73 -10.10 7.17
N GLN A 127 -16.07 -10.09 7.21
CA GLN A 127 -16.86 -9.35 8.20
C GLN A 127 -17.32 -10.26 9.34
N MET A 128 -18.10 -9.69 10.27
CA MET A 128 -18.80 -10.42 11.33
C MET A 128 -17.89 -11.27 12.23
N GLY A 129 -16.64 -10.84 12.42
CA GLY A 129 -15.68 -11.58 13.25
C GLY A 129 -15.24 -12.92 12.66
N SER A 130 -15.37 -13.10 11.34
CA SER A 130 -14.88 -14.28 10.61
C SER A 130 -13.41 -14.60 10.87
N ILE A 131 -12.59 -13.57 11.16
CA ILE A 131 -11.24 -13.72 11.69
C ILE A 131 -11.25 -13.33 13.17
N PRO A 132 -11.02 -14.29 14.10
CA PRO A 132 -11.00 -14.00 15.52
C PRO A 132 -9.88 -13.01 15.88
N LEU A 133 -10.13 -12.13 16.85
CA LEU A 133 -9.11 -11.19 17.35
C LEU A 133 -7.91 -11.93 17.96
N VAL A 134 -6.73 -11.34 17.83
CA VAL A 134 -5.51 -11.81 18.50
C VAL A 134 -5.36 -11.04 19.80
N THR A 135 -5.64 -11.70 20.92
CA THR A 135 -5.72 -11.06 22.23
C THR A 135 -4.45 -11.20 23.07
N THR A 136 -3.56 -12.12 22.72
CA THR A 136 -2.31 -12.38 23.46
C THR A 136 -1.12 -12.59 22.51
N LEU A 137 0.09 -12.31 23.00
CA LEU A 137 1.33 -12.58 22.26
C LEU A 137 1.61 -14.08 22.10
N SER A 138 1.17 -14.89 23.06
CA SER A 138 1.33 -16.35 23.03
C SER A 138 0.42 -17.05 22.02
N ASP A 139 -0.44 -16.30 21.32
CA ASP A 139 -1.27 -16.84 20.25
C ASP A 139 -0.37 -17.37 19.12
N PRO A 140 -0.53 -18.65 18.69
CA PRO A 140 0.31 -19.26 17.67
C PRO A 140 0.24 -18.52 16.32
N ARG A 141 -0.84 -17.76 16.06
CA ARG A 141 -0.99 -16.93 14.86
C ARG A 141 0.07 -15.84 14.75
N ASN A 142 0.64 -15.40 15.87
CA ASN A 142 1.74 -14.44 15.86
C ASN A 142 3.00 -14.99 15.21
N LEU A 143 3.18 -16.32 15.13
CA LEU A 143 4.28 -16.91 14.38
C LEU A 143 4.22 -16.53 12.89
N LEU A 144 3.03 -16.61 12.28
CA LEU A 144 2.82 -16.17 10.90
C LEU A 144 3.13 -14.68 10.75
N THR A 145 2.71 -13.87 11.72
CA THR A 145 3.03 -12.43 11.77
C THR A 145 4.54 -12.19 11.78
N PHE A 146 5.28 -12.83 12.69
CA PHE A 146 6.73 -12.65 12.79
C PHE A 146 7.46 -13.10 11.52
N ILE A 147 7.07 -14.24 10.94
CA ILE A 147 7.66 -14.73 9.68
C ILE A 147 7.41 -13.73 8.55
N ALA A 148 6.18 -13.26 8.40
CA ALA A 148 5.80 -12.31 7.36
C ALA A 148 6.61 -11.01 7.47
N PHE A 149 6.58 -10.34 8.63
CA PHE A 149 7.29 -9.08 8.83
C PHE A 149 8.82 -9.26 8.78
N GLY A 150 9.35 -10.38 9.29
CA GLY A 150 10.77 -10.72 9.17
C GLY A 150 11.20 -10.88 7.71
N ALA A 151 10.42 -11.61 6.90
CA ALA A 151 10.67 -11.76 5.47
C ALA A 151 10.61 -10.42 4.74
N ALA A 152 9.60 -9.58 5.02
CA ALA A 152 9.50 -8.26 4.40
C ALA A 152 10.66 -7.33 4.79
N LEU A 153 11.08 -7.32 6.05
CA LEU A 153 12.22 -6.54 6.50
C LEU A 153 13.51 -7.00 5.80
N LEU A 154 13.71 -8.32 5.67
CA LEU A 154 14.85 -8.86 4.92
C LEU A 154 14.80 -8.48 3.43
N PHE A 155 13.63 -8.49 2.80
CA PHE A 155 13.44 -8.03 1.43
C PHE A 155 13.78 -6.55 1.26
N VAL A 156 13.27 -5.69 2.14
CA VAL A 156 13.59 -4.25 2.14
C VAL A 156 15.08 -4.04 2.36
N PHE A 157 15.69 -4.72 3.32
CA PHE A 157 17.12 -4.62 3.60
C PHE A 157 17.96 -5.01 2.37
N ARG A 158 17.64 -6.12 1.70
CA ARG A 158 18.32 -6.51 0.45
C ARG A 158 18.12 -5.48 -0.66
N GLY A 159 16.89 -4.98 -0.83
CA GLY A 159 16.60 -3.94 -1.82
C GLY A 159 17.41 -2.65 -1.57
N LEU A 160 17.56 -2.24 -0.32
CA LEU A 160 18.40 -1.09 0.04
C LEU A 160 19.88 -1.34 -0.26
N MET A 161 20.41 -2.52 0.10
CA MET A 161 21.79 -2.90 -0.21
C MET A 161 22.07 -2.91 -1.71
N ASP A 162 21.12 -3.38 -2.53
CA ASP A 162 21.24 -3.36 -3.99
C ASP A 162 21.19 -1.93 -4.55
N CYS A 163 20.34 -1.07 -3.98
CA CYS A 163 20.29 0.36 -4.31
C CYS A 163 21.56 1.14 -3.90
N GLU A 164 22.25 0.71 -2.85
CA GLU A 164 23.53 1.33 -2.45
C GLU A 164 24.67 0.97 -3.39
N ARG A 165 24.66 -0.25 -3.94
CA ARG A 165 25.66 -0.76 -4.89
C ARG A 165 25.55 -0.18 -6.30
N GLN A 166 24.38 0.35 -6.66
CA GLN A 166 24.14 1.09 -7.92
C GLN A 166 24.62 2.54 -7.82
#